data_AF-A0AB72XIJ8-F1
#
_entry.id   AF-A0AB72XIJ8-F1
#
_cell.length_a   1.000
_cell.length_b   1.000
_cell.length_c   1.000
_cell.angle_alpha   90.00
_cell.angle_beta   90.00
_cell.angle_gamma   90.00
#
_symmetry.space_group_name_H-M   'P 1'
#
loop_
_entity.id
_entity.type
_entity.pdbx_description
1 polymer ?
#
loop_
_entity_poly.entity_id
_entity_poly.type
_entity_poly.pdbx_seq_one_letter_code
_entity_poly.pdbx_strand_id
1 'polypeptide(L)'
;MFTQIAAEQPDLQVPTEEQIGSAYSRWRRKARSLSMATDVGFRMPSVWLAEGHSGAAPVYLYRFDYSTPLLKLLLVRAAHATELPYVWGNLGGSQDPALKLGGAKAAIAVSRRVRTRWINFATRGKPTGPDGEPDWPCYEEAHRACLIIGRRDAVVHDVDAHIRATWGSKW
;
A
#
# COMPACT_ATOMS: atom_id res chain seq x y z
N MET A 1 -0.38 -23.71 -10.02
CA MET A 1 -0.94 -22.71 -9.08
C MET A 1 -2.36 -22.31 -9.49
N PHE A 2 -2.58 -21.61 -10.61
CA PHE A 2 -3.94 -21.22 -11.05
C PHE A 2 -4.92 -22.38 -11.26
N THR A 3 -4.44 -23.53 -11.75
CA THR A 3 -5.27 -24.75 -11.92
C THR A 3 -5.76 -25.33 -10.60
N GLN A 4 -5.01 -25.16 -9.52
CA GLN A 4 -5.37 -25.66 -8.19
C GLN A 4 -6.36 -24.70 -7.51
N ILE A 5 -6.14 -23.39 -7.64
CA ILE A 5 -7.09 -22.36 -7.19
C ILE A 5 -8.44 -22.53 -7.89
N ALA A 6 -8.45 -22.78 -9.20
CA ALA A 6 -9.68 -23.01 -9.97
C ALA A 6 -10.41 -24.31 -9.57
N ALA A 7 -9.68 -25.32 -9.09
CA ALA A 7 -10.27 -26.56 -8.59
C ALA A 7 -10.87 -26.40 -7.17
N GLU A 8 -10.24 -25.57 -6.34
CA GLU A 8 -10.69 -25.28 -4.97
C GLU A 8 -11.81 -24.22 -4.92
N GLN A 9 -11.87 -23.34 -5.92
CA GLN A 9 -12.88 -22.29 -6.04
C GLN A 9 -13.44 -22.22 -7.48
N PRO A 10 -14.38 -23.11 -7.86
CA PRO A 10 -14.90 -23.19 -9.22
C PRO A 10 -15.72 -21.96 -9.65
N ASP A 11 -16.26 -21.21 -8.69
CA ASP A 11 -17.00 -19.96 -8.95
C ASP A 11 -16.08 -18.73 -9.04
N LEU A 12 -14.77 -18.90 -8.82
CA LEU A 12 -13.81 -17.80 -8.88
C LEU A 12 -13.66 -17.32 -10.33
N GLN A 13 -14.14 -16.11 -10.59
CA GLN A 13 -13.93 -15.46 -11.89
C GLN A 13 -12.52 -14.91 -11.97
N VAL A 14 -11.64 -15.68 -12.62
CA VAL A 14 -10.29 -15.23 -12.93
C VAL A 14 -10.34 -14.31 -14.15
N PRO A 15 -9.79 -13.09 -14.09
CA PRO A 15 -9.77 -12.18 -15.22
C PRO A 15 -8.95 -12.74 -16.40
N THR A 16 -9.39 -12.43 -17.62
CA THR A 16 -8.68 -12.86 -18.83
C THR A 16 -7.38 -12.09 -19.03
N GLU A 17 -6.43 -12.66 -19.79
CA GLU A 17 -5.18 -11.97 -20.13
C GLU A 17 -5.41 -10.61 -20.81
N GLU A 18 -6.48 -10.48 -21.59
CA GLU A 18 -6.86 -9.23 -22.25
C GLU A 18 -7.36 -8.19 -21.26
N GLN A 19 -8.21 -8.58 -20.30
CA GLN A 19 -8.70 -7.69 -19.24
C GLN A 19 -7.55 -7.18 -18.39
N ILE A 20 -6.64 -8.07 -17.99
CA ILE A 20 -5.41 -7.72 -17.29
C ILE A 20 -4.56 -6.79 -18.16
N GLY A 21 -4.27 -7.15 -19.41
CA GLY A 21 -3.45 -6.37 -20.31
C GLY A 21 -3.96 -4.94 -20.54
N SER A 22 -5.28 -4.78 -20.62
CA SER A 22 -5.96 -3.49 -20.75
C SER A 22 -5.82 -2.62 -19.50
N ALA A 23 -5.99 -3.20 -18.31
CA ALA A 23 -5.91 -2.50 -17.03
C ALA A 23 -4.53 -1.83 -16.83
N TYR A 24 -3.45 -2.50 -17.24
CA TYR A 24 -2.09 -1.97 -17.16
C TYR A 24 -1.57 -1.33 -18.46
N SER A 25 -2.46 -1.05 -19.42
CA SER A 25 -2.09 -0.50 -20.73
C SER A 25 -1.38 0.86 -20.62
N ARG A 26 -1.70 1.65 -19.59
CA ARG A 26 -1.13 2.98 -19.30
C ARG A 26 0.34 2.92 -18.89
N TRP A 27 0.86 1.76 -18.50
CA TRP A 27 2.26 1.57 -18.11
C TRP A 27 3.12 1.22 -19.32
N ARG A 28 4.33 1.80 -19.35
CA ARG A 28 5.37 1.39 -20.33
C ARG A 28 5.62 -0.12 -20.19
N ARG A 29 5.94 -0.79 -21.31
CA ARG A 29 6.04 -2.26 -21.38
C ARG A 29 6.82 -2.90 -20.22
N LYS A 30 8.00 -2.37 -19.85
CA LYS A 30 8.80 -2.89 -18.72
C LYS A 30 8.17 -2.68 -17.34
N ALA A 31 7.45 -1.57 -17.14
CA ALA A 31 6.78 -1.26 -15.88
C ALA A 31 5.46 -2.03 -15.71
N ARG A 32 4.89 -2.53 -16.82
CA ARG A 32 3.64 -3.30 -16.84
C ARG A 32 3.76 -4.58 -16.02
N SER A 33 4.73 -5.44 -16.36
CA SER A 33 4.93 -6.71 -15.67
C SER A 33 5.26 -6.54 -14.19
N LEU A 34 6.05 -5.53 -13.83
CA LEU A 34 6.37 -5.23 -12.43
C LEU A 34 5.14 -4.75 -11.65
N SER A 35 4.30 -3.93 -12.26
CA SER A 35 3.05 -3.46 -11.63
C SER A 35 2.07 -4.61 -11.42
N MET A 36 1.92 -5.49 -12.42
CA MET A 36 1.13 -6.72 -12.30
C MET A 36 1.63 -7.62 -11.16
N ALA A 37 2.95 -7.85 -11.09
CA ALA A 37 3.54 -8.66 -10.03
C ALA A 37 3.35 -8.04 -8.64
N THR A 38 3.43 -6.70 -8.54
CA THR A 38 3.16 -5.96 -7.29
C THR A 38 1.71 -6.16 -6.85
N ASP A 39 0.79 -6.11 -7.80
CA ASP A 39 -0.63 -6.20 -7.51
C ASP A 39 -1.09 -7.60 -7.13
N VAL A 40 -0.65 -8.62 -7.86
CA VAL A 40 -0.95 -10.02 -7.55
C VAL A 40 -0.26 -10.47 -6.27
N GLY A 41 1.01 -10.10 -6.09
CA GLY A 41 1.82 -10.59 -4.98
C GLY A 41 1.53 -9.91 -3.64
N PHE A 42 1.05 -8.66 -3.65
CA PHE A 42 0.95 -7.84 -2.43
C PHE A 42 -0.35 -7.05 -2.34
N ARG A 43 -0.64 -6.18 -3.32
CA ARG A 43 -1.72 -5.20 -3.17
C ARG A 43 -3.09 -5.86 -3.10
N MET A 44 -3.42 -6.71 -4.06
CA MET A 44 -4.76 -7.30 -4.16
C MET A 44 -5.07 -8.26 -3.01
N PRO A 45 -4.17 -9.19 -2.60
CA PRO A 45 -4.39 -10.00 -1.40
C PRO A 45 -4.63 -9.15 -0.14
N SER A 46 -3.92 -8.03 0.02
CA SER A 46 -4.13 -7.13 1.16
C SER A 46 -5.49 -6.43 1.11
N VAL A 47 -5.96 -6.05 -0.09
CA VAL A 47 -7.28 -5.44 -0.29
C VAL A 47 -8.40 -6.45 0.01
N TRP A 48 -8.32 -7.68 -0.51
CA TRP A 48 -9.35 -8.70 -0.24
C TRP A 48 -9.40 -9.09 1.23
N LEU A 49 -8.24 -9.18 1.90
CA LEU A 49 -8.19 -9.39 3.33
C LEU A 49 -8.87 -8.24 4.09
N ALA A 50 -8.61 -6.99 3.69
CA ALA A 50 -9.25 -5.82 4.29
C ALA A 50 -10.78 -5.81 4.07
N GLU A 51 -11.23 -6.06 2.83
CA GLU A 51 -12.65 -6.15 2.49
C GLU A 51 -13.33 -7.25 3.31
N GLY A 52 -12.81 -8.47 3.28
CA GLY A 52 -13.38 -9.62 4.00
C GLY A 52 -13.37 -9.45 5.52
N HIS A 53 -12.29 -8.90 6.09
CA HIS A 53 -12.18 -8.72 7.54
C HIS A 53 -12.99 -7.52 8.07
N SER A 54 -13.28 -6.52 7.22
CA SER A 54 -14.04 -5.33 7.62
C SER A 54 -15.47 -5.64 8.10
N GLY A 55 -16.04 -6.76 7.67
CA GLY A 55 -17.34 -7.24 8.18
C GLY A 55 -17.29 -7.86 9.59
N ALA A 56 -16.09 -8.13 10.12
CA ALA A 56 -15.90 -8.81 11.41
C ALA A 56 -15.23 -7.93 12.47
N ALA A 57 -14.33 -7.02 12.07
CA ALA A 57 -13.59 -6.16 13.00
C ALA A 57 -13.14 -4.85 12.33
N PRO A 58 -12.79 -3.81 13.11
CA PRO A 58 -12.22 -2.59 12.56
C PRO A 58 -10.92 -2.85 11.79
N VAL A 59 -10.87 -2.43 10.53
CA VAL A 59 -9.71 -2.58 9.64
C VAL A 59 -9.18 -1.21 9.27
N TYR A 60 -7.86 -1.06 9.15
CA TYR A 60 -7.25 0.18 8.66
C TYR A 60 -6.23 -0.16 7.56
N LEU A 61 -6.52 0.24 6.32
CA LEU A 61 -5.68 -0.03 5.16
C LEU A 61 -4.81 1.19 4.82
N TYR A 62 -3.51 0.97 4.58
CA TYR A 62 -2.60 2.01 4.10
C TYR A 62 -1.77 1.54 2.90
N ARG A 63 -1.27 2.49 2.11
CA ARG A 63 -0.26 2.29 1.07
C ARG A 63 0.94 3.20 1.34
N PHE A 64 2.13 2.64 1.32
CA PHE A 64 3.35 3.41 1.55
C PHE A 64 3.95 3.88 0.21
N ASP A 65 3.88 5.19 -0.05
CA ASP A 65 4.32 5.84 -1.28
C ASP A 65 5.56 6.72 -1.07
N TYR A 66 6.03 6.88 0.18
CA TYR A 66 7.20 7.69 0.47
C TYR A 66 8.48 7.04 -0.08
N SER A 67 9.32 7.88 -0.68
CA SER A 67 10.62 7.46 -1.20
C SER A 67 11.59 8.64 -1.14
N THR A 68 12.84 8.35 -0.78
CA THR A 68 13.91 9.34 -0.67
C THR A 68 14.35 9.82 -2.05
N PRO A 69 15.01 11.00 -2.16
CA PRO A 69 15.53 11.48 -3.44
C PRO A 69 16.43 10.48 -4.16
N LEU A 70 17.29 9.75 -3.42
CA LEU A 70 18.17 8.73 -4.01
C LEU A 70 17.37 7.57 -4.61
N LEU A 71 16.38 7.03 -3.88
CA LEU A 71 15.57 5.92 -4.38
C LEU A 71 14.72 6.32 -5.59
N LYS A 72 14.29 7.58 -5.66
CA LYS A 72 13.63 8.13 -6.86
C LYS A 72 14.59 8.22 -8.05
N LEU A 73 15.83 8.67 -7.83
CA LEU A 73 16.86 8.76 -8.87
C LEU A 73 17.20 7.37 -9.44
N LEU A 74 17.29 6.36 -8.57
CA LEU A 74 17.53 4.97 -8.95
C LEU A 74 16.29 4.26 -9.52
N LEU A 75 15.16 4.96 -9.67
CA LEU A 75 13.88 4.44 -10.15
C LEU A 75 13.30 3.28 -9.30
N VAL A 76 13.84 3.03 -8.11
CA VAL A 76 13.33 2.04 -7.14
C VAL A 76 12.03 2.53 -6.49
N ARG A 77 11.96 3.84 -6.18
CA ARG A 77 10.81 4.49 -5.53
C ARG A 77 10.46 3.79 -4.20
N ALA A 78 9.18 3.69 -3.83
CA ALA A 78 8.75 2.85 -2.72
C ALA A 78 8.70 1.41 -3.22
N ALA A 79 9.40 0.51 -2.53
CA ALA A 79 9.52 -0.89 -2.88
C ALA A 79 9.18 -1.77 -1.68
N HIS A 80 9.17 -3.09 -1.90
CA HIS A 80 8.89 -4.05 -0.84
C HIS A 80 9.77 -3.81 0.41
N ALA A 81 9.13 -3.77 1.58
CA ALA A 81 9.73 -3.58 2.90
C ALA A 81 10.46 -2.23 3.12
N THR A 82 10.35 -1.27 2.20
CA THR A 82 11.00 0.04 2.34
C THR A 82 10.40 0.91 3.45
N GLU A 83 9.22 0.56 3.96
CA GLU A 83 8.55 1.21 5.08
C GLU A 83 9.11 0.81 6.45
N LEU A 84 9.77 -0.36 6.56
CA LEU A 84 10.22 -0.91 7.84
C LEU A 84 11.09 0.07 8.65
N PRO A 85 12.08 0.77 8.06
CA PRO A 85 12.88 1.72 8.83
C PRO A 85 12.07 2.86 9.46
N TYR A 86 10.94 3.21 8.82
CA TYR A 86 10.04 4.27 9.30
C TYR A 86 9.16 3.76 10.44
N VAL A 87 8.68 2.51 10.35
CA VAL A 87 7.92 1.82 11.41
C VAL A 87 8.77 1.65 12.66
N TRP A 88 10.02 1.21 12.53
CA TRP A 88 10.91 0.97 13.66
C TRP A 88 11.60 2.25 14.17
N GLY A 89 11.64 3.31 13.37
CA GLY A 89 12.33 4.56 13.71
C GLY A 89 13.86 4.46 13.65
N ASN A 90 14.39 3.45 12.96
CA ASN A 90 15.81 3.16 12.82
C ASN A 90 16.33 3.56 11.42
N LEU A 91 16.09 4.81 11.01
CA LEU A 91 16.42 5.36 9.69
C LEU A 91 17.93 5.45 9.35
N GLY A 92 18.81 4.74 10.08
CA GLY A 92 20.26 4.69 9.85
C GLY A 92 21.03 6.01 10.00
N GLY A 93 20.35 7.12 10.31
CA GLY A 93 20.96 8.44 10.47
C GLY A 93 21.56 8.99 9.16
N SER A 94 22.49 9.94 9.25
CA SER A 94 23.18 10.53 8.07
C SER A 94 24.08 9.54 7.31
N GLN A 95 24.37 8.38 7.91
CA GLN A 95 25.21 7.34 7.31
C GLN A 95 24.42 6.39 6.40
N ASP A 96 23.08 6.38 6.49
CA ASP A 96 22.24 5.58 5.60
C ASP A 96 22.43 6.03 4.13
N PRO A 97 22.88 5.14 3.24
CA PRO A 97 23.00 5.43 1.81
C PRO A 97 21.74 6.05 1.21
N ALA A 98 20.55 5.61 1.61
CA ALA A 98 19.27 6.10 1.11
C ALA A 98 18.99 7.58 1.44
N LEU A 99 19.68 8.15 2.44
CA LEU A 99 19.55 9.54 2.89
C LEU A 99 20.70 10.45 2.43
N LYS A 100 21.70 9.92 1.72
CA LYS A 100 22.91 10.67 1.29
C LYS A 100 22.64 11.83 0.34
N LEU A 101 21.54 11.79 -0.45
CA LEU A 101 21.10 12.90 -1.30
C LEU A 101 20.09 13.83 -0.60
N GLY A 102 20.10 13.87 0.73
CA GLY A 102 19.18 14.65 1.54
C GLY A 102 17.82 13.97 1.74
N GLY A 103 16.88 14.70 2.33
CA GLY A 103 15.56 14.17 2.69
C GLY A 103 15.46 13.59 4.10
N ALA A 104 16.54 13.60 4.89
CA ALA A 104 16.54 13.13 6.29
C ALA A 104 15.43 13.78 7.13
N LYS A 105 15.24 15.12 7.05
CA LYS A 105 14.16 15.81 7.76
C LYS A 105 12.77 15.30 7.35
N ALA A 106 12.55 15.05 6.06
CA ALA A 106 11.29 14.51 5.57
C ALA A 106 11.11 13.04 6.02
N ALA A 107 12.17 12.24 5.99
CA ALA A 107 12.15 10.85 6.43
C ALA A 107 11.84 10.73 7.93
N ILE A 108 12.48 11.57 8.76
CA ILE A 108 12.19 11.66 10.21
C ILE A 108 10.74 12.07 10.44
N ALA A 109 10.22 13.05 9.69
CA ALA A 109 8.82 13.45 9.81
C ALA A 109 7.87 12.30 9.44
N VAL A 110 8.12 11.59 8.34
CA VAL A 110 7.34 10.41 7.94
C VAL A 110 7.40 9.32 9.01
N SER A 111 8.58 8.99 9.52
CA SER A 111 8.74 7.98 10.58
C SER A 111 7.99 8.36 11.85
N ARG A 112 8.03 9.63 12.26
CA ARG A 112 7.24 10.11 13.41
C ARG A 112 5.75 9.85 13.19
N ARG A 113 5.20 10.19 12.02
CA ARG A 113 3.78 9.96 11.72
C ARG A 113 3.40 8.48 11.71
N VAL A 114 4.21 7.65 11.04
CA VAL A 114 4.00 6.19 10.98
C VAL A 114 4.01 5.61 12.38
N ARG A 115 5.03 5.92 13.18
CA ARG A 115 5.17 5.41 14.55
C ARG A 115 4.04 5.85 15.46
N THR A 116 3.63 7.12 15.40
CA THR A 116 2.50 7.61 16.19
C THR A 116 1.23 6.80 15.88
N ARG A 117 0.94 6.53 14.60
CA ARG A 117 -0.21 5.73 14.20
C ARG A 117 -0.11 4.29 14.67
N TRP A 118 1.03 3.63 14.49
CA TRP A 118 1.27 2.26 14.96
C TRP A 118 1.13 2.13 16.48
N ILE A 119 1.69 3.07 17.25
CA ILE A 119 1.58 3.09 18.72
C ILE A 119 0.12 3.31 19.14
N ASN A 120 -0.59 4.25 18.51
CA ASN A 120 -1.99 4.51 18.82
C ASN A 120 -2.89 3.33 18.46
N PHE A 121 -2.63 2.64 17.35
CA PHE A 121 -3.34 1.40 17.03
C PHE A 121 -3.10 0.33 18.09
N ALA A 122 -1.83 0.08 18.45
CA ALA A 122 -1.48 -0.95 19.44
C ALA A 122 -2.05 -0.66 20.83
N THR A 123 -2.20 0.60 21.22
CA THR A 123 -2.64 1.00 22.57
C THR A 123 -4.13 1.34 22.66
N ARG A 124 -4.78 1.67 21.55
CA ARG A 124 -6.17 2.21 21.54
C ARG A 124 -7.07 1.60 20.47
N GLY A 125 -6.54 0.75 19.57
CA GLY A 125 -7.30 0.17 18.45
C GLY A 125 -7.63 1.15 17.31
N LYS A 126 -7.27 2.44 17.44
CA LYS A 126 -7.44 3.45 16.37
C LYS A 126 -6.08 4.09 16.02
N PRO A 127 -5.64 4.07 14.74
CA PRO A 127 -4.34 4.58 14.31
C PRO A 127 -4.37 6.10 14.11
N THR A 128 -4.77 6.86 15.11
CA THR A 128 -4.83 8.32 15.03
C THR A 128 -3.43 8.91 14.78
N GLY A 129 -3.31 9.83 13.83
CA GLY A 129 -2.07 10.57 13.55
C GLY A 129 -1.80 11.67 14.59
N PRO A 130 -0.61 12.31 14.54
CA PRO A 130 -0.36 13.54 15.29
C PRO A 130 -1.23 14.71 14.75
N ASP A 131 -1.33 15.80 15.53
CA ASP A 131 -2.09 16.99 15.12
C ASP A 131 -1.68 17.51 13.74
N GLY A 132 -2.68 17.91 12.96
CA GLY A 132 -2.51 18.42 11.58
C GLY A 132 -2.45 17.33 10.51
N GLU A 133 -2.48 16.05 10.88
CA GLU A 133 -2.61 14.94 9.94
C GLU A 133 -4.07 14.57 9.66
N PRO A 134 -4.38 14.01 8.48
CA PRO A 134 -5.75 13.58 8.17
C PRO A 134 -6.20 12.48 9.13
N ASP A 135 -7.49 12.50 9.49
CA ASP A 135 -8.11 11.36 10.16
C ASP A 135 -8.07 10.15 9.22
N TRP A 136 -7.79 8.96 9.77
CA TRP A 136 -7.72 7.72 9.01
C TRP A 136 -8.93 6.87 9.39
N PRO A 137 -10.00 6.89 8.59
CA PRO A 137 -11.22 6.16 8.90
C PRO A 137 -10.99 4.65 8.77
N CYS A 138 -11.87 3.90 9.44
CA CYS A 138 -11.95 2.45 9.26
C CYS A 138 -12.20 2.12 7.79
N TYR A 139 -11.61 1.04 7.31
CA TYR A 139 -11.92 0.48 6.03
C TYR A 139 -13.33 -0.11 6.07
N GLU A 140 -14.16 0.31 5.14
CA GLU A 140 -15.49 -0.21 4.89
C GLU A 140 -15.62 -0.45 3.39
N GLU A 141 -16.22 -1.56 2.97
CA GLU A 141 -16.34 -1.91 1.54
C GLU A 141 -17.03 -0.81 0.72
N ALA A 142 -17.97 -0.07 1.30
CA ALA A 142 -18.66 1.03 0.62
C ALA A 142 -17.73 2.21 0.28
N HIS A 143 -16.74 2.49 1.14
CA HIS A 143 -15.88 3.66 1.04
C HIS A 143 -14.45 3.34 0.62
N ARG A 144 -13.98 2.12 0.89
CA ARG A 144 -12.63 1.60 0.60
C ARG A 144 -11.52 2.61 0.93
N ALA A 145 -11.62 3.21 2.11
CA ALA A 145 -10.69 4.26 2.52
C ALA A 145 -9.28 3.68 2.75
N CYS A 146 -8.28 4.33 2.19
CA CYS A 146 -6.89 3.94 2.32
C CYS A 146 -6.02 5.17 2.65
N LEU A 147 -5.19 5.06 3.68
CA LEU A 147 -4.20 6.09 3.98
C LEU A 147 -2.99 5.94 3.05
N ILE A 148 -2.77 6.91 2.19
CA ILE A 148 -1.54 7.03 1.41
C ILE A 148 -0.48 7.73 2.25
N ILE A 149 0.56 6.99 2.65
CA ILE A 149 1.68 7.50 3.43
C ILE A 149 2.76 7.97 2.47
N GLY A 150 2.86 9.28 2.29
CA GLY A 150 3.78 9.92 1.36
C GLY A 150 4.69 10.93 2.05
N ARG A 151 5.14 11.94 1.29
CA ARG A 151 5.80 13.10 1.93
C ARG A 151 4.82 13.87 2.82
N ARG A 152 3.57 13.95 2.36
CA ARG A 152 2.37 14.33 3.10
C ARG A 152 1.40 13.17 2.97
N ASP A 153 0.64 12.90 4.03
CA ASP A 153 -0.32 11.80 4.00
C ASP A 153 -1.66 12.30 3.45
N ALA A 154 -2.40 11.40 2.82
CA ALA A 154 -3.73 11.67 2.29
C ALA A 154 -4.60 10.44 2.42
N VAL A 155 -5.88 10.62 2.70
CA VAL A 155 -6.86 9.53 2.61
C VAL A 155 -7.42 9.55 1.20
N VAL A 156 -7.42 8.38 0.57
CA VAL A 156 -7.95 8.20 -0.77
C VAL A 156 -8.95 7.04 -0.73
N HIS A 157 -10.10 7.26 -1.36
CA HIS A 157 -11.15 6.24 -1.48
C HIS A 157 -10.94 5.43 -2.76
N ASP A 158 -11.09 4.11 -2.64
CA ASP A 158 -10.96 3.14 -3.74
C ASP A 158 -9.68 3.33 -4.57
N VAL A 159 -8.54 3.28 -3.88
CA VAL A 159 -7.21 3.45 -4.48
C VAL A 159 -7.01 2.44 -5.60
N ASP A 160 -6.67 2.96 -6.78
CA ASP A 160 -6.47 2.19 -8.02
C ASP A 160 -7.70 1.33 -8.39
N ALA A 161 -8.91 1.89 -8.19
CA ALA A 161 -10.21 1.25 -8.47
C ALA A 161 -10.25 0.45 -9.77
N HIS A 162 -9.74 1.02 -10.87
CA HIS A 162 -9.72 0.36 -12.17
C HIS A 162 -8.96 -0.98 -12.16
N ILE A 163 -7.81 -1.05 -11.47
CA ILE A 163 -7.07 -2.31 -11.36
C ILE A 163 -7.79 -3.26 -10.39
N ARG A 164 -8.27 -2.77 -9.24
CA ARG A 164 -9.03 -3.60 -8.29
C ARG A 164 -10.22 -4.25 -8.98
N ALA A 165 -10.99 -3.49 -9.75
CA ALA A 165 -12.13 -3.97 -10.51
C ALA A 165 -11.74 -5.03 -11.55
N THR A 166 -10.55 -4.94 -12.15
CA THR A 166 -10.03 -5.99 -13.05
C THR A 166 -9.79 -7.30 -12.32
N TRP A 167 -9.24 -7.26 -11.11
CA TRP A 167 -9.01 -8.48 -10.34
C TRP A 167 -10.26 -8.96 -9.59
N GLY A 168 -11.27 -8.12 -9.40
CA GLY A 168 -12.49 -8.46 -8.66
C GLY A 168 -12.34 -8.27 -7.14
N SER A 169 -13.42 -8.55 -6.41
CA SER A 169 -13.56 -8.30 -4.96
C SER A 169 -13.41 -9.54 -4.07
N LYS A 170 -13.19 -10.74 -4.65
CA LYS A 170 -13.10 -12.00 -3.89
C LYS A 170 -12.13 -12.96 -4.57
N TRP A 171 -11.18 -13.49 -3.80
CA TRP A 171 -10.24 -14.58 -4.12
C TRP A 171 -10.05 -15.45 -2.88
#